data_AF-X0X0J7-F1
#
_entry.id   AF-X0X0J7-F1
#
_cell.length_a   1.000
_cell.length_b   1.000
_cell.length_c   1.000
_cell.angle_alpha   90.00
_cell.angle_beta   90.00
_cell.angle_gamma   90.00
#
_symmetry.space_group_name_H-M   'P 1'
#
loop_
_entity.id
_entity.type
_entity.pdbx_description
1 polymer ?
#
loop_
_entity_poly.entity_id
_entity_poly.type
_entity_poly.pdbx_seq_one_letter_code
_entity_poly.pdbx_strand_id
1 'polypeptide(L)'
;MMRRFVILGIGFVFVALALVGAAVWFTFRVYVPEDRCAVLVRKMGRTLPAGQLIATESGQRGIQEKVLGPGRYFYNPIIWDYEIKPLTTIPPGDPSTWEWIHSLSERQRDALRAGTFEFKGEFPRIGVVTRKVGKKPAPGQVIVKRESGIQGILEEVLTPGTYKINPYVYEVELHPATVIPAGFVGVVTNLFGDQPVTPATEALSELSDEPGETRADAELVSYVRPLAKPGERGTLRNVLQPGVYFIN
;
A
#
# COMPACT_ATOMS: atom_id res chain seq x y z
N MET A 1 -20.03 64.94 -23.61
CA MET A 1 -20.87 64.13 -22.70
C MET A 1 -20.63 62.63 -22.87
N MET A 2 -20.60 62.11 -24.11
CA MET A 2 -20.40 60.69 -24.46
C MET A 2 -19.15 60.01 -23.84
N ARG A 3 -17.98 60.66 -23.83
CA ARG A 3 -16.72 60.11 -23.27
C ARG A 3 -16.80 59.77 -21.77
N ARG A 4 -17.57 60.52 -20.97
CA ARG A 4 -17.70 60.29 -19.52
C ARG A 4 -18.54 59.04 -19.22
N PHE A 5 -19.60 58.81 -20.01
CA PHE A 5 -20.42 57.60 -19.91
C PHE A 5 -19.67 56.34 -20.34
N VAL A 6 -18.82 56.44 -21.37
CA VAL A 6 -17.96 55.32 -21.80
C VAL A 6 -16.93 54.95 -20.72
N ILE A 7 -16.30 55.93 -20.08
CA ILE A 7 -15.35 55.69 -18.98
C ILE A 7 -16.03 55.08 -17.75
N LEU A 8 -17.23 55.57 -17.39
CA LEU A 8 -18.03 54.98 -16.29
C LEU A 8 -18.44 53.54 -16.60
N GLY A 9 -18.86 53.26 -17.84
CA GLY A 9 -19.24 51.91 -18.28
C GLY A 9 -18.06 50.93 -18.22
N ILE A 10 -16.88 51.35 -18.69
CA ILE A 10 -15.66 50.53 -18.60
C ILE A 10 -15.26 50.30 -17.13
N GLY A 11 -15.31 51.33 -16.29
CA GLY A 11 -15.04 51.21 -14.85
C GLY A 11 -15.96 50.22 -14.15
N PHE A 12 -17.25 50.24 -14.47
CA PHE A 12 -18.22 49.27 -13.95
C PHE A 12 -17.89 47.84 -14.37
N VAL A 13 -17.51 47.62 -15.62
CA VAL A 13 -17.10 46.29 -16.12
C VAL A 13 -15.86 45.78 -15.38
N PHE A 14 -14.85 46.62 -15.15
CA PHE A 14 -13.66 46.23 -14.39
C PHE A 14 -13.99 45.87 -12.93
N VAL A 15 -14.85 46.64 -12.27
CA VAL A 15 -15.30 46.34 -10.91
C VAL A 15 -16.08 45.03 -10.88
N ALA A 16 -17.00 44.80 -11.83
CA ALA A 16 -17.74 43.56 -11.95
C ALA A 16 -16.80 42.35 -12.18
N LEU A 17 -15.80 42.49 -13.04
CA LEU A 17 -14.79 41.44 -13.28
C LEU A 17 -13.97 41.15 -12.02
N ALA A 18 -13.56 42.18 -11.28
CA ALA A 18 -12.82 42.03 -10.03
C ALA A 18 -13.67 41.34 -8.96
N LEU A 19 -14.96 41.68 -8.84
CA LEU A 19 -15.89 41.03 -7.92
C LEU A 19 -16.12 39.56 -8.29
N VAL A 20 -16.26 39.25 -9.59
CA VAL A 20 -16.36 37.85 -10.05
C VAL A 20 -15.06 37.09 -9.76
N GLY A 21 -13.90 37.68 -10.01
CA GLY A 21 -12.60 37.09 -9.70
C GLY A 21 -12.44 36.81 -8.20
N ALA A 22 -12.84 37.76 -7.35
CA ALA A 22 -12.87 37.58 -5.91
C ALA A 22 -13.84 36.46 -5.48
N ALA A 23 -15.07 36.45 -6.01
CA ALA A 23 -16.05 35.42 -5.72
C ALA A 23 -15.55 34.02 -6.13
N VAL A 24 -14.94 33.89 -7.30
CA VAL A 24 -14.30 32.63 -7.74
C VAL A 24 -13.18 32.24 -6.78
N TRP A 25 -12.31 33.18 -6.42
CA TRP A 25 -11.21 32.92 -5.49
C TRP A 25 -11.69 32.44 -4.11
N PHE A 26 -12.70 33.10 -3.54
CA PHE A 26 -13.19 32.76 -2.19
C PHE A 26 -14.09 31.52 -2.18
N THR A 27 -14.82 31.24 -3.26
CA THR A 27 -15.81 30.15 -3.27
C THR A 27 -15.26 28.85 -3.87
N PHE A 28 -14.36 28.92 -4.85
CA PHE A 28 -13.86 27.73 -5.58
C PHE A 28 -12.58 27.18 -4.95
N ARG A 29 -11.96 27.92 -4.04
CA ARG A 29 -10.72 27.51 -3.40
C ARG A 29 -10.99 26.45 -2.34
N VAL A 30 -10.42 25.27 -2.56
CA VAL A 30 -10.33 24.17 -1.60
C VAL A 30 -8.94 24.18 -0.98
N TYR A 31 -8.86 24.32 0.33
CA TYR A 31 -7.60 24.24 1.07
C TYR A 31 -7.52 22.91 1.82
N VAL A 32 -6.45 22.17 1.57
CA VAL A 32 -6.15 20.90 2.23
C VAL A 32 -4.96 21.12 3.16
N PRO A 33 -5.14 20.95 4.48
CA PRO A 33 -4.05 21.02 5.46
C PRO A 33 -2.97 19.96 5.23
N GLU A 34 -1.78 20.16 5.82
CA GLU A 34 -0.60 19.31 5.61
C GLU A 34 -0.74 17.88 6.14
N ASP A 35 -1.51 17.70 7.21
CA ASP A 35 -1.80 16.43 7.89
C ASP A 35 -2.99 15.66 7.29
N ARG A 36 -3.57 16.17 6.19
CA ARG A 36 -4.86 15.71 5.66
C ARG A 36 -4.83 15.48 4.15
N CYS A 37 -5.77 14.66 3.69
CA CYS A 37 -6.13 14.53 2.28
C CYS A 37 -7.58 14.98 2.08
N ALA A 38 -7.92 15.42 0.87
CA ALA A 38 -9.30 15.68 0.49
C ALA A 38 -9.82 14.58 -0.43
N VAL A 39 -10.88 13.90 0.02
CA VAL A 39 -11.66 12.96 -0.77
C VAL A 39 -12.66 13.77 -1.60
N LEU A 40 -12.58 13.66 -2.92
CA LEU A 40 -13.50 14.36 -3.82
C LEU A 40 -14.77 13.54 -4.04
N VAL A 41 -15.91 14.22 -4.01
CA VAL A 41 -17.20 13.63 -4.38
C VAL A 41 -17.76 14.42 -5.55
N ARG A 42 -17.99 13.78 -6.68
CA ARG A 42 -18.56 14.44 -7.85
C ARG A 42 -20.08 14.40 -7.78
N LYS A 43 -20.74 15.57 -7.80
CA LYS A 43 -22.20 15.70 -7.73
C LYS A 43 -22.87 15.50 -9.09
N MET A 44 -22.25 15.98 -10.17
CA MET A 44 -22.80 15.93 -11.53
C MET A 44 -21.90 15.11 -12.46
N GLY A 45 -22.46 14.15 -13.19
CA GLY A 45 -21.70 13.30 -14.10
C GLY A 45 -22.49 12.10 -14.58
N ARG A 46 -21.80 11.15 -15.21
CA ARG A 46 -22.40 9.86 -15.62
C ARG A 46 -22.84 9.09 -14.38
N THR A 47 -23.95 8.36 -14.49
CA THR A 47 -24.43 7.48 -13.42
C THR A 47 -23.45 6.35 -13.17
N LEU A 48 -23.29 5.97 -11.91
CA LEU A 48 -22.48 4.81 -11.52
C LEU A 48 -23.13 3.51 -12.04
N PRO A 49 -22.32 2.50 -12.39
CA PRO A 49 -22.83 1.15 -12.61
C PRO A 49 -23.61 0.64 -11.38
N ALA A 50 -24.62 -0.21 -11.62
CA ALA A 50 -25.48 -0.71 -10.55
C ALA A 50 -24.67 -1.42 -9.45
N GLY A 51 -24.89 -1.03 -8.18
CA GLY A 51 -24.20 -1.60 -7.01
C GLY A 51 -22.86 -0.97 -6.66
N GLN A 52 -22.40 0.05 -7.40
CA GLN A 52 -21.12 0.72 -7.17
C GLN A 52 -21.34 2.14 -6.60
N LEU A 53 -20.73 2.45 -5.45
CA LEU A 53 -20.78 3.78 -4.81
C LEU A 53 -19.57 4.67 -5.11
N ILE A 54 -18.52 4.09 -5.70
CA ILE A 54 -17.24 4.75 -5.96
C ILE A 54 -17.01 4.87 -7.47
N ALA A 55 -16.73 6.08 -7.93
CA ALA A 55 -16.34 6.35 -9.30
C ALA A 55 -14.93 5.83 -9.56
N THR A 56 -14.83 4.71 -10.28
CA THR A 56 -13.55 4.17 -10.77
C THR A 56 -13.09 4.90 -12.04
N GLU A 57 -14.03 5.41 -12.84
CA GLU A 57 -13.70 6.15 -14.06
C GLU A 57 -13.84 7.65 -13.89
N SER A 58 -12.95 8.41 -14.53
CA SER A 58 -13.05 9.86 -14.62
C SER A 58 -14.34 10.26 -15.33
N GLY A 59 -15.24 10.98 -14.66
CA GLY A 59 -16.52 11.37 -15.28
C GLY A 59 -17.75 10.96 -14.48
N GLN A 60 -17.63 9.91 -13.69
CA GLN A 60 -18.74 9.32 -12.96
C GLN A 60 -19.08 10.14 -11.72
N ARG A 61 -20.37 10.26 -11.44
CA ARG A 61 -20.90 10.81 -10.20
C ARG A 61 -20.46 9.93 -9.03
N GLY A 62 -20.24 10.48 -7.84
CA GLY A 62 -19.88 9.74 -6.63
C GLY A 62 -18.46 10.00 -6.11
N ILE A 63 -18.06 9.21 -5.12
CA ILE A 63 -16.75 9.32 -4.45
C ILE A 63 -15.67 8.96 -5.47
N GLN A 64 -14.71 9.86 -5.69
CA GLN A 64 -13.59 9.60 -6.59
C GLN A 64 -12.54 8.73 -5.90
N GLU A 65 -11.94 7.81 -6.65
CA GLU A 65 -10.84 6.97 -6.14
C GLU A 65 -9.61 7.80 -5.76
N LYS A 66 -9.23 8.75 -6.63
CA LYS A 66 -8.08 9.64 -6.42
C LYS A 66 -8.40 10.72 -5.39
N VAL A 67 -7.54 10.82 -4.37
CA VAL A 67 -7.57 11.87 -3.35
C VAL A 67 -6.61 13.01 -3.67
N LEU A 68 -6.91 14.19 -3.16
CA LEU A 68 -6.01 15.33 -3.22
C LEU A 68 -5.07 15.32 -2.01
N GLY A 69 -3.82 15.68 -2.25
CA GLY A 69 -2.84 15.89 -1.19
C GLY A 69 -3.02 17.23 -0.49
N PRO A 70 -2.10 17.55 0.43
CA PRO A 70 -2.06 18.88 1.03
C PRO A 70 -1.76 19.93 -0.04
N GLY A 71 -2.43 21.08 0.04
CA GLY A 71 -2.29 22.12 -0.97
C GLY A 71 -3.52 22.99 -1.15
N ARG A 72 -3.47 23.82 -2.20
CA ARG A 72 -4.58 24.69 -2.62
C ARG A 72 -5.06 24.19 -3.99
N TYR A 73 -6.35 23.90 -4.07
CA TYR A 73 -6.99 23.45 -5.30
C TYR A 73 -8.18 24.34 -5.62
N PHE A 74 -8.58 24.36 -6.89
CA PHE A 74 -9.76 25.10 -7.35
C PHE A 74 -10.77 24.14 -7.94
N TYR A 75 -11.90 23.96 -7.25
CA TYR A 75 -12.98 23.09 -7.68
C TYR A 75 -14.31 23.84 -7.61
N ASN A 76 -15.13 23.69 -8.65
CA ASN A 76 -16.46 24.31 -8.68
C ASN A 76 -17.40 23.60 -7.67
N PRO A 77 -17.92 24.30 -6.65
CA PRO A 77 -18.80 23.71 -5.61
C PRO A 77 -20.12 23.14 -6.14
N ILE A 78 -20.55 23.59 -7.33
CA ILE A 78 -21.76 23.09 -8.01
C ILE A 78 -21.54 21.65 -8.51
N ILE A 79 -20.32 21.35 -8.99
CA ILE A 79 -19.97 20.06 -9.59
C ILE A 79 -19.32 19.13 -8.56
N TRP A 80 -18.58 19.69 -7.61
CA TRP A 80 -17.70 18.97 -6.70
C TRP A 80 -18.07 19.24 -5.25
N ASP A 81 -18.08 18.18 -4.46
CA ASP A 81 -17.93 18.20 -3.01
C ASP A 81 -16.55 17.71 -2.63
N TYR A 82 -16.14 18.01 -1.41
CA TYR A 82 -14.92 17.45 -0.84
C TYR A 82 -15.08 17.19 0.66
N GLU A 83 -14.42 16.14 1.11
CA GLU A 83 -14.35 15.79 2.52
C GLU A 83 -12.89 15.69 2.94
N ILE A 84 -12.51 16.41 3.98
CA ILE A 84 -11.14 16.41 4.49
C ILE A 84 -10.99 15.27 5.50
N LYS A 85 -10.08 14.33 5.20
CA LYS A 85 -9.77 13.18 6.05
C LYS A 85 -8.30 13.22 6.50
N PRO A 86 -7.96 12.67 7.67
CA PRO A 86 -6.57 12.55 8.10
C PRO A 86 -5.79 11.62 7.17
N LEU A 87 -4.49 11.87 7.02
CA LEU A 87 -3.60 10.95 6.31
C LEU A 87 -3.41 9.65 7.11
N THR A 88 -3.22 8.54 6.40
CA THR A 88 -2.91 7.26 7.04
C THR A 88 -1.43 7.24 7.37
N THR A 89 -1.12 7.36 8.66
CA THR A 89 0.26 7.28 9.16
C THR A 89 0.53 5.87 9.65
N ILE A 90 1.60 5.27 9.11
CA ILE A 90 2.10 3.97 9.52
C ILE A 90 3.34 4.23 10.38
N PRO A 91 3.32 3.81 11.65
CA PRO A 91 4.38 4.15 12.59
C PRO A 91 5.70 3.45 12.19
N PRO A 92 6.82 4.19 12.11
CA PRO A 92 8.15 3.64 11.84
C PRO A 92 8.78 2.91 13.02
N GLY A 93 8.15 2.96 14.20
CA GLY A 93 8.74 2.45 15.42
C GLY A 93 9.89 3.33 15.92
N ASP A 94 10.54 2.89 17.00
CA ASP A 94 11.68 3.57 17.60
C ASP A 94 12.85 2.58 17.79
N PRO A 95 13.91 2.67 16.97
CA PRO A 95 15.11 1.84 17.08
C PRO A 95 15.81 1.89 18.43
N SER A 96 15.67 2.97 19.20
CA SER A 96 16.30 3.12 20.51
C SER A 96 15.69 2.22 21.59
N THR A 97 14.44 1.79 21.38
CA THR A 97 13.71 0.91 22.30
C THR A 97 13.95 -0.57 22.03
N TRP A 98 14.67 -0.92 20.96
CA TRP A 98 14.80 -2.30 20.52
C TRP A 98 15.81 -3.06 21.36
N GLU A 99 15.37 -4.15 21.97
CA GLU A 99 16.25 -5.07 22.69
C GLU A 99 16.91 -6.05 21.70
N TRP A 100 18.03 -5.64 21.11
CA TRP A 100 18.81 -6.50 20.21
C TRP A 100 19.54 -7.60 20.98
N ILE A 101 19.02 -8.82 20.90
CA ILE A 101 19.69 -9.99 21.48
C ILE A 101 20.62 -10.58 20.41
N HIS A 102 21.92 -10.33 20.58
CA HIS A 102 22.98 -10.79 19.67
C HIS A 102 23.28 -12.28 19.81
N SER A 103 22.99 -12.83 21.00
CA SER A 103 23.14 -14.25 21.32
C SER A 103 21.97 -14.66 22.20
N LEU A 104 21.10 -15.53 21.69
CA LEU A 104 20.00 -16.09 22.50
C LEU A 104 20.58 -17.06 23.52
N SER A 105 20.24 -16.86 24.80
CA SER A 105 20.44 -17.88 25.84
C SER A 105 19.72 -19.18 25.45
N GLU A 106 20.10 -20.32 26.04
CA GLU A 106 19.45 -21.61 25.73
C GLU A 106 17.92 -21.55 25.91
N ARG A 107 17.45 -20.92 27.00
CA ARG A 107 16.02 -20.70 27.24
C ARG A 107 15.34 -19.88 26.15
N GLN A 108 16.00 -18.84 25.65
CA GLN A 108 15.47 -18.02 24.56
C GLN A 108 15.50 -18.75 23.22
N ARG A 109 16.50 -19.60 22.97
CA ARG A 109 16.54 -20.50 21.81
C ARG A 109 15.40 -21.51 21.84
N ASP A 110 15.12 -22.08 23.01
CA ASP A 110 14.01 -23.01 23.19
C ASP A 110 12.66 -22.31 23.02
N ALA A 111 12.50 -21.08 23.55
CA ALA A 111 11.30 -20.26 23.34
C ALA A 111 11.09 -19.89 21.86
N LEU A 112 12.17 -19.59 21.13
CA LEU A 112 12.10 -19.31 19.69
C LEU A 112 11.70 -20.56 18.90
N ARG A 113 12.28 -21.73 19.23
CA ARG A 113 11.89 -23.02 18.64
C ARG A 113 10.43 -23.37 18.93
N ALA A 114 9.94 -22.97 20.10
CA ALA A 114 8.54 -23.11 20.50
C ALA A 114 7.61 -22.02 19.92
N GLY A 115 8.13 -21.05 19.14
CA GLY A 115 7.34 -19.98 18.52
C GLY A 115 6.75 -18.96 19.49
N THR A 116 7.21 -18.93 20.74
CA THR A 116 6.71 -18.02 21.80
C THR A 116 7.64 -16.84 22.07
N PHE A 117 8.68 -16.71 21.25
CA PHE A 117 9.66 -15.65 21.41
C PHE A 117 9.17 -14.36 20.75
N GLU A 118 8.80 -13.38 21.58
CA GLU A 118 8.48 -12.02 21.15
C GLU A 118 9.66 -11.10 21.44
N PHE A 119 10.10 -10.36 20.41
CA PHE A 119 11.05 -9.28 20.63
C PHE A 119 10.35 -8.13 21.34
N LYS A 120 11.05 -7.49 22.28
CA LYS A 120 10.58 -6.30 22.98
C LYS A 120 11.07 -5.04 22.27
N GLY A 121 10.15 -4.11 22.01
CA GLY A 121 10.46 -2.82 21.40
C GLY A 121 9.30 -2.27 20.58
N GLU A 122 9.36 -0.99 20.26
CA GLU A 122 8.45 -0.37 19.31
C GLU A 122 8.94 -0.64 17.88
N PHE A 123 8.60 -1.80 17.34
CA PHE A 123 8.94 -2.16 15.97
C PHE A 123 8.12 -1.38 14.94
N PRO A 124 8.67 -1.17 13.72
CA PRO A 124 7.91 -0.58 12.64
C PRO A 124 6.67 -1.43 12.34
N ARG A 125 5.61 -0.76 11.91
CA ARG A 125 4.42 -1.45 11.40
C ARG A 125 4.38 -1.39 9.89
N ILE A 126 3.68 -2.35 9.31
CA ILE A 126 3.27 -2.36 7.90
C ILE A 126 1.77 -2.12 7.81
N GLY A 127 1.33 -1.45 6.76
CA GLY A 127 -0.09 -1.30 6.43
C GLY A 127 -0.50 -2.31 5.37
N VAL A 128 -1.21 -3.36 5.77
CA VAL A 128 -1.86 -4.28 4.84
C VAL A 128 -3.10 -3.59 4.30
N VAL A 129 -3.20 -3.47 2.98
CA VAL A 129 -4.26 -2.69 2.34
C VAL A 129 -5.27 -3.61 1.68
N THR A 130 -6.54 -3.45 2.01
CA THR A 130 -7.65 -4.18 1.39
C THR A 130 -8.49 -3.22 0.56
N ARG A 131 -8.64 -3.51 -0.74
CA ARG A 131 -9.52 -2.75 -1.63
C ARG A 131 -10.96 -3.25 -1.50
N LYS A 132 -11.84 -2.38 -1.01
CA LYS A 132 -13.27 -2.66 -0.77
C LYS A 132 -14.14 -2.58 -2.02
N VAL A 133 -13.66 -1.91 -3.06
CA VAL A 133 -14.44 -1.61 -4.26
C VAL A 133 -13.83 -2.18 -5.53
N GLY A 134 -14.63 -2.25 -6.59
CA GLY A 134 -14.23 -2.76 -7.91
C GLY A 134 -14.91 -4.05 -8.30
N LYS A 135 -14.31 -4.75 -9.26
CA LYS A 135 -14.80 -6.05 -9.73
C LYS A 135 -14.61 -7.10 -8.63
N LYS A 136 -15.55 -8.04 -8.51
CA LYS A 136 -15.38 -9.18 -7.61
C LYS A 136 -14.21 -10.04 -8.10
N PRO A 137 -13.34 -10.53 -7.20
CA PRO A 137 -12.24 -11.40 -7.58
C PRO A 137 -12.73 -12.73 -8.13
N ALA A 138 -11.90 -13.38 -8.95
CA ALA A 138 -12.14 -14.76 -9.33
C ALA A 138 -12.10 -15.68 -8.08
N PRO A 139 -12.83 -16.80 -8.06
CA PRO A 139 -12.77 -17.74 -6.95
C PRO A 139 -11.32 -18.17 -6.65
N GLY A 140 -10.86 -17.96 -5.41
CA GLY A 140 -9.48 -18.26 -4.99
C GLY A 140 -8.46 -17.12 -5.14
N GLN A 141 -8.82 -16.02 -5.83
CA GLN A 141 -7.96 -14.85 -5.97
C GLN A 141 -8.20 -13.87 -4.81
N VAL A 142 -7.47 -14.04 -3.71
CA VAL A 142 -7.54 -13.13 -2.55
C VAL A 142 -6.58 -11.94 -2.70
N ILE A 143 -5.39 -12.21 -3.24
CA ILE A 143 -4.34 -11.21 -3.46
C ILE A 143 -4.53 -10.57 -4.83
N VAL A 144 -4.52 -9.24 -4.87
CA VAL A 144 -4.75 -8.45 -6.08
C VAL A 144 -3.67 -7.38 -6.24
N LYS A 145 -3.32 -7.07 -7.49
CA LYS A 145 -2.45 -5.94 -7.79
C LYS A 145 -3.22 -4.64 -7.66
N ARG A 146 -2.58 -3.56 -7.20
CA ARG A 146 -3.22 -2.25 -7.01
C ARG A 146 -3.89 -1.72 -8.28
N GLU A 147 -3.28 -1.95 -9.44
CA GLU A 147 -3.75 -1.47 -10.75
C GLU A 147 -4.90 -2.32 -11.34
N SER A 148 -5.16 -3.50 -10.79
CA SER A 148 -6.13 -4.46 -11.35
C SER A 148 -7.58 -3.96 -11.26
N GLY A 149 -7.88 -3.06 -10.33
CA GLY A 149 -9.24 -2.58 -10.09
C GLY A 149 -10.19 -3.67 -9.52
N ILE A 150 -9.63 -4.75 -8.97
CA ILE A 150 -10.34 -5.88 -8.36
C ILE A 150 -10.42 -5.69 -6.84
N GLN A 151 -11.50 -6.15 -6.21
CA GLN A 151 -11.65 -6.21 -4.76
C GLN A 151 -10.74 -7.31 -4.18
N GLY A 152 -10.04 -7.03 -3.09
CA GLY A 152 -9.13 -7.99 -2.46
C GLY A 152 -8.02 -7.33 -1.66
N ILE A 153 -7.13 -8.15 -1.11
CA ILE A 153 -5.94 -7.71 -0.36
C ILE A 153 -4.87 -7.33 -1.38
N LEU A 154 -4.26 -6.16 -1.25
CA LEU A 154 -3.19 -5.74 -2.13
C LEU A 154 -1.92 -6.56 -1.86
N GLU A 155 -1.26 -6.97 -2.93
CA GLU A 155 0.06 -7.62 -2.87
C GLU A 155 1.12 -6.72 -2.20
N GLU A 156 1.05 -5.42 -2.48
CA GLU A 156 1.96 -4.43 -1.91
C GLU A 156 1.49 -3.97 -0.52
N VAL A 157 2.38 -4.10 0.45
CA VAL A 157 2.22 -3.47 1.76
C VAL A 157 2.65 -2.01 1.73
N LEU A 158 2.04 -1.20 2.58
CA LEU A 158 2.52 0.15 2.83
C LEU A 158 3.66 0.10 3.86
N THR A 159 4.80 0.67 3.50
CA THR A 159 5.95 0.82 4.40
C THR A 159 5.66 1.88 5.47
N PRO A 160 6.48 2.02 6.52
CA PRO A 160 6.32 3.12 7.44
C PRO A 160 6.41 4.48 6.75
N GLY A 161 5.49 5.37 7.09
CA GLY A 161 5.34 6.65 6.39
C GLY A 161 3.92 7.19 6.45
N THR A 162 3.70 8.28 5.72
CA THR A 162 2.38 8.94 5.65
C THR A 162 1.82 8.82 4.24
N TYR A 163 0.63 8.24 4.13
CA TYR A 163 0.01 7.92 2.85
C TYR A 163 -1.34 8.63 2.67
N LYS A 164 -1.60 9.02 1.42
CA LYS A 164 -2.86 9.60 0.98
C LYS A 164 -3.80 8.48 0.56
N ILE A 165 -4.41 7.82 1.53
CA ILE A 165 -5.34 6.72 1.29
C ILE A 165 -6.77 7.24 1.32
N ASN A 166 -7.59 6.75 0.40
CA ASN A 166 -9.02 6.99 0.43
C ASN A 166 -9.71 5.94 1.31
N PRO A 167 -10.25 6.31 2.50
CA PRO A 167 -10.85 5.36 3.43
C PRO A 167 -12.11 4.68 2.89
N TYR A 168 -12.75 5.25 1.86
CA TYR A 168 -13.90 4.62 1.22
C TYR A 168 -13.50 3.52 0.22
N VAL A 169 -12.30 3.60 -0.35
CA VAL A 169 -11.80 2.66 -1.37
C VAL A 169 -10.97 1.55 -0.74
N TYR A 170 -10.13 1.94 0.21
CA TYR A 170 -9.12 1.10 0.82
C TYR A 170 -9.27 1.10 2.34
N GLU A 171 -9.14 -0.09 2.92
CA GLU A 171 -8.97 -0.29 4.34
C GLU A 171 -7.51 -0.63 4.62
N VAL A 172 -6.95 -0.06 5.70
CA VAL A 172 -5.56 -0.28 6.07
C VAL A 172 -5.53 -0.89 7.46
N GLU A 173 -4.99 -2.10 7.56
CA GLU A 173 -4.77 -2.81 8.81
C GLU A 173 -3.28 -2.77 9.17
N LEU A 174 -2.97 -2.42 10.41
CA LEU A 174 -1.59 -2.28 10.88
C LEU A 174 -1.11 -3.59 11.47
N HIS A 175 -0.06 -4.16 10.88
CA HIS A 175 0.62 -5.36 11.36
C HIS A 175 2.08 -5.04 11.75
N PRO A 176 2.70 -5.78 12.69
CA PRO A 176 4.12 -5.61 12.96
C PRO A 176 4.96 -5.99 11.73
N ALA A 177 6.05 -5.26 11.47
CA ALA A 177 7.01 -5.62 10.43
C ALA A 177 7.83 -6.85 10.85
N THR A 178 8.30 -7.62 9.86
CA THR A 178 9.14 -8.79 10.09
C THR A 178 10.56 -8.36 10.41
N VAL A 179 11.03 -8.68 11.62
CA VAL A 179 12.39 -8.38 12.07
C VAL A 179 13.19 -9.66 12.20
N ILE A 180 14.33 -9.71 11.52
CA ILE A 180 15.27 -10.82 11.57
C ILE A 180 16.48 -10.35 12.37
N PRO A 181 16.71 -10.86 13.59
CA PRO A 181 17.86 -10.48 14.40
C PRO A 181 19.18 -10.97 13.82
N ALA A 182 20.28 -10.38 14.30
CA ALA A 182 21.63 -10.84 13.97
C ALA A 182 21.83 -12.30 14.41
N GLY A 183 22.49 -13.09 13.56
CA GLY A 183 22.70 -14.53 13.78
C GLY A 183 21.54 -15.42 13.33
N PHE A 184 20.45 -14.84 12.80
CA PHE A 184 19.33 -15.57 12.23
C PHE A 184 19.18 -15.28 10.74
N VAL A 185 18.51 -16.19 10.05
CA VAL A 185 18.20 -16.08 8.62
C VAL A 185 16.69 -16.27 8.45
N GLY A 186 16.06 -15.40 7.67
CA GLY A 186 14.64 -15.51 7.36
C GLY A 186 14.41 -16.39 6.14
N VAL A 187 13.49 -17.34 6.26
CA VAL A 187 13.04 -18.18 5.16
C VAL A 187 11.62 -17.75 4.80
N VAL A 188 11.40 -17.37 3.55
CA VAL A 188 10.09 -16.93 3.06
C VAL A 188 9.40 -18.10 2.38
N THR A 189 8.17 -18.40 2.78
CA THR A 189 7.33 -19.40 2.13
C THR A 189 6.13 -18.72 1.52
N ASN A 190 6.06 -18.72 0.19
CA ASN A 190 4.90 -18.21 -0.52
C ASN A 190 3.77 -19.24 -0.45
N LEU A 191 2.63 -18.85 0.11
CA LEU A 191 1.45 -19.71 0.22
C LEU A 191 0.60 -19.70 -1.06
N PHE A 192 0.80 -18.72 -1.93
CA PHE A 192 0.03 -18.49 -3.15
C PHE A 192 0.92 -18.62 -4.39
N GLY A 193 0.31 -18.75 -5.57
CA GLY A 193 1.00 -18.92 -6.84
C GLY A 193 0.99 -20.35 -7.37
N ASP A 194 1.62 -20.53 -8.53
CA ASP A 194 1.70 -21.82 -9.21
C ASP A 194 2.70 -22.74 -8.51
N GLN A 195 2.48 -24.06 -8.58
CA GLN A 195 3.44 -25.02 -8.05
C GLN A 195 4.78 -24.90 -8.78
N PRO A 196 5.92 -25.05 -8.09
CA PRO A 196 7.23 -24.98 -8.73
C PRO A 196 7.28 -26.05 -9.82
N VAL A 197 7.54 -25.60 -11.06
CA VAL A 197 7.59 -26.50 -12.22
C VAL A 197 8.94 -27.22 -12.31
N THR A 198 9.95 -26.72 -11.60
CA THR A 198 11.29 -27.29 -11.58
C THR A 198 11.33 -28.54 -10.70
N PRO A 199 11.63 -29.73 -11.27
CA PRO A 199 11.83 -30.94 -10.48
C PRO A 199 13.06 -30.78 -9.57
N ALA A 200 13.00 -31.36 -8.37
CA ALA A 200 14.06 -31.27 -7.35
C ALA A 200 15.47 -31.67 -7.85
N THR A 201 15.54 -32.40 -8.97
CA THR A 201 16.76 -32.87 -9.62
C THR A 201 17.64 -31.74 -10.18
N GLU A 202 17.07 -30.65 -10.71
CA GLU A 202 17.87 -29.54 -11.29
C GLU A 202 18.44 -28.59 -10.22
N ALA A 203 17.75 -28.46 -9.08
CA ALA A 203 18.21 -27.61 -7.97
C ALA A 203 19.47 -28.17 -7.28
N LEU A 204 19.66 -29.49 -7.31
CA LEU A 204 20.81 -30.18 -6.69
C LEU A 204 22.05 -30.20 -7.58
N SER A 205 21.90 -30.16 -8.91
CA SER A 205 23.05 -30.09 -9.82
C SER A 205 23.83 -28.77 -9.72
N GLU A 206 23.18 -27.69 -9.28
CA GLU A 206 23.85 -26.40 -9.02
C GLU A 206 24.56 -26.35 -7.65
N LEU A 207 24.20 -27.22 -6.70
CA LEU A 207 24.82 -27.34 -5.38
C LEU A 207 26.04 -28.28 -5.38
N SER A 208 26.21 -29.10 -6.41
CA SER A 208 27.28 -30.09 -6.53
C SER A 208 28.60 -29.55 -7.12
N ASP A 209 28.69 -28.26 -7.46
CA ASP A 209 29.91 -27.65 -8.00
C ASP A 209 30.95 -27.27 -6.93
N GLU A 210 30.66 -27.49 -5.64
CA GLU A 210 31.64 -27.36 -4.53
C GLU A 210 32.48 -28.65 -4.40
N PRO A 211 33.80 -28.61 -4.60
CA PRO A 211 34.65 -29.79 -4.57
C PRO A 211 34.93 -30.20 -3.12
N GLY A 212 34.11 -31.10 -2.55
CA GLY A 212 34.50 -31.70 -1.27
C GLY A 212 33.49 -32.54 -0.49
N GLU A 213 32.19 -32.50 -0.78
CA GLU A 213 31.21 -33.15 0.09
C GLU A 213 30.62 -34.43 -0.48
N THR A 214 30.59 -35.44 0.38
CA THR A 214 30.33 -36.84 0.05
C THR A 214 28.86 -37.01 -0.33
N ARG A 215 28.60 -37.84 -1.35
CA ARG A 215 27.25 -38.27 -1.82
C ARG A 215 26.23 -38.30 -0.68
N ALA A 216 25.39 -37.27 -0.60
CA ALA A 216 24.15 -37.36 0.17
C ALA A 216 23.26 -38.41 -0.50
N ASP A 217 22.72 -39.33 0.31
CA ASP A 217 21.98 -40.50 -0.14
C ASP A 217 20.82 -40.12 -1.08
N ALA A 218 20.75 -40.77 -2.24
CA ALA A 218 19.73 -40.51 -3.28
C ALA A 218 18.28 -40.70 -2.80
N GLU A 219 18.08 -41.35 -1.65
CA GLU A 219 16.78 -41.54 -1.03
C GLU A 219 16.26 -40.27 -0.32
N LEU A 220 17.16 -39.48 0.29
CA LEU A 220 16.84 -38.19 0.92
C LEU A 220 16.46 -37.12 -0.11
N VAL A 221 17.00 -37.22 -1.34
CA VAL A 221 16.74 -36.31 -2.46
C VAL A 221 15.26 -36.32 -2.89
N SER A 222 14.56 -37.45 -2.73
CA SER A 222 13.14 -37.57 -3.11
C SER A 222 12.18 -36.81 -2.18
N TYR A 223 12.62 -36.49 -0.96
CA TYR A 223 11.83 -35.78 0.04
C TYR A 223 12.07 -34.26 0.06
N VAL A 224 13.10 -33.78 -0.63
CA VAL A 224 13.40 -32.34 -0.70
C VAL A 224 12.44 -31.69 -1.69
N ARG A 225 11.48 -30.92 -1.15
CA ARG A 225 10.60 -30.10 -1.99
C ARG A 225 11.47 -29.09 -2.76
N PRO A 226 11.28 -28.93 -4.09
CA PRO A 226 12.04 -27.98 -4.87
C PRO A 226 11.82 -26.57 -4.31
N LEU A 227 12.90 -25.80 -4.22
CA LEU A 227 12.85 -24.40 -3.81
C LEU A 227 12.14 -23.59 -4.90
N ALA A 228 11.18 -22.77 -4.48
CA ALA A 228 10.38 -21.94 -5.35
C ALA A 228 11.16 -20.71 -5.83
N LYS A 229 10.94 -20.31 -7.08
CA LYS A 229 11.35 -19.00 -7.58
C LYS A 229 10.39 -17.90 -7.10
N PRO A 230 10.79 -16.61 -7.09
CA PRO A 230 9.87 -15.53 -6.75
C PRO A 230 8.60 -15.57 -7.60
N GLY A 231 7.43 -15.66 -6.95
CA GLY A 231 6.12 -15.78 -7.62
C GLY A 231 5.58 -17.22 -7.69
N GLU A 232 6.40 -18.23 -7.48
CA GLU A 232 5.95 -19.62 -7.33
C GLU A 232 5.55 -19.89 -5.87
N ARG A 233 4.69 -20.89 -5.66
CA ARG A 233 4.27 -21.35 -4.34
C ARG A 233 5.35 -22.26 -3.74
N GLY A 234 5.77 -21.97 -2.51
CA GLY A 234 6.74 -22.78 -1.80
C GLY A 234 7.81 -21.95 -1.10
N THR A 235 8.82 -22.62 -0.57
CA THR A 235 9.94 -21.97 0.11
C THR A 235 10.88 -21.35 -0.92
N LEU A 236 11.09 -20.04 -0.82
CA LEU A 236 11.95 -19.32 -1.75
C LEU A 236 13.42 -19.72 -1.58
N ARG A 237 14.16 -19.74 -2.70
CA ARG A 237 15.62 -19.99 -2.69
C ARG A 237 16.39 -18.88 -1.96
N ASN A 238 15.97 -17.63 -2.14
CA ASN A 238 16.64 -16.49 -1.54
C ASN A 238 16.22 -16.34 -0.09
N VAL A 239 17.22 -16.34 0.78
CA VAL A 239 17.02 -16.09 2.20
C VAL A 239 17.12 -14.60 2.51
N LEU A 240 16.40 -14.18 3.56
CA LEU A 240 16.49 -12.83 4.09
C LEU A 240 17.63 -12.75 5.11
N GLN A 241 18.52 -11.79 4.90
CA GLN A 241 19.59 -11.48 5.84
C GLN A 241 19.02 -10.86 7.13
N PRO A 242 19.82 -10.74 8.22
CA PRO A 242 19.42 -9.95 9.38
C PRO A 242 19.02 -8.52 8.98
N GLY A 243 17.86 -8.06 9.45
CA GLY A 243 17.30 -6.77 9.08
C GLY A 243 15.81 -6.66 9.33
N VAL A 244 15.25 -5.52 8.93
CA VAL A 244 13.81 -5.23 8.99
C VAL A 244 13.22 -5.34 7.60
N TYR A 245 12.17 -6.14 7.46
CA TYR A 245 11.49 -6.40 6.19
C TYR A 245 10.01 -6.03 6.28
N PHE A 246 9.54 -5.30 5.27
CA PHE A 246 8.16 -4.91 5.11
C PHE A 246 7.47 -5.89 4.16
N ILE A 247 7.23 -7.11 4.66
CA ILE A 247 6.54 -8.17 3.93
C ILE A 247 5.32 -8.63 4.72
N ASN A 248 4.28 -9.08 4.02
CA ASN A 248 3.08 -9.71 4.57
C ASN A 248 3.03 -11.17 4.14
#